data_AF-A0A382YMX5-F1
#
_entry.id   AF-A0A382YMX5-F1
#
_cell.length_a   1.000
_cell.length_b   1.000
_cell.length_c   1.000
_cell.angle_alpha   90.00
_cell.angle_beta   90.00
_cell.angle_gamma   90.00
#
_symmetry.space_group_name_H-M   'P 1'
#
loop_
_entity.id
_entity.type
_entity.pdbx_description
1 polymer ?
#
loop_
_entity_poly.entity_id
_entity_poly.type
_entity_poly.pdbx_seq_one_letter_code
_entity_poly.pdbx_strand_id
1 'polypeptide(L)'
;PKDVAEVVPLAKLGKELEVDYLQVKHCSDTVENDLGIFERLDDYKKFEPILKAAESYGNEDYNVIIKWDKITNEGHRDYDQCLGAPFLLYTEGTGKVYTCGMFFEGKYEHDYHLGDLNTHTFKEILESDHYWEIINKVKNEIDVHKECYANCRTHSCNNFIWDAKDKDIDSQMVQRNSGGCTKSNPTPHVNFV
;
A
#
# COMPACT_ATOMS: atom_id res chain seq x y z
N PRO A 1 -14.65 -11.80 -5.68
CA PRO A 1 -14.64 -10.67 -6.64
C PRO A 1 -15.82 -10.69 -7.62
N LYS A 2 -16.51 -9.55 -7.78
CA LYS A 2 -17.66 -9.40 -8.69
C LYS A 2 -17.24 -9.05 -10.12
N ASP A 3 -16.16 -8.27 -10.26
CA ASP A 3 -15.76 -7.65 -11.53
C ASP A 3 -14.54 -8.33 -12.19
N VAL A 4 -14.26 -9.60 -11.85
CA VAL A 4 -13.08 -10.29 -12.39
C VAL A 4 -13.13 -10.45 -13.91
N ALA A 5 -14.34 -10.58 -14.48
CA ALA A 5 -14.56 -10.64 -15.91
C ALA A 5 -14.15 -9.35 -16.63
N GLU A 6 -14.12 -8.22 -15.92
CA GLU A 6 -13.82 -6.90 -16.48
C GLU A 6 -12.33 -6.58 -16.56
N VAL A 7 -11.47 -7.40 -15.94
CA VAL A 7 -10.03 -7.13 -15.89
C VAL A 7 -9.40 -7.13 -17.30
N VAL A 8 -9.80 -8.07 -18.16
CA VAL A 8 -9.30 -8.14 -19.55
C VAL A 8 -9.90 -7.03 -20.43
N PRO A 9 -11.23 -6.78 -20.44
CA PRO A 9 -11.82 -5.62 -21.10
C PRO A 9 -11.14 -4.30 -20.70
N LEU A 10 -10.89 -4.08 -19.41
CA LEU A 10 -10.23 -2.87 -18.92
C LEU A 10 -8.78 -2.76 -19.39
N ALA A 11 -8.04 -3.86 -19.47
CA ALA A 11 -6.68 -3.89 -20.01
C ALA A 11 -6.65 -3.55 -21.52
N LYS A 12 -7.62 -4.05 -22.29
CA LYS A 12 -7.78 -3.67 -23.70
C LYS A 12 -8.11 -2.19 -23.85
N LEU A 13 -9.06 -1.69 -23.06
CA LEU A 13 -9.47 -0.29 -23.10
C LEU A 13 -8.31 0.64 -22.72
N GLY A 14 -7.52 0.31 -21.70
CA GLY A 14 -6.34 1.09 -21.34
C GLY A 14 -5.35 1.21 -22.49
N LYS A 15 -5.15 0.13 -23.25
CA LYS A 15 -4.31 0.13 -24.46
C LYS A 15 -4.91 1.00 -25.58
N GLU A 16 -6.22 0.88 -25.83
CA GLU A 16 -6.93 1.69 -26.84
C GLU A 16 -6.90 3.19 -26.54
N LEU A 17 -6.92 3.55 -25.25
CA LEU A 17 -6.85 4.92 -24.76
C LEU A 17 -5.41 5.43 -24.58
N GLU A 18 -4.41 4.60 -24.83
CA GLU A 18 -2.97 4.95 -24.71
C GLU A 18 -2.61 5.50 -23.31
N VAL A 19 -3.17 4.91 -22.24
CA VAL A 19 -2.79 5.27 -20.86
C VAL A 19 -1.41 4.72 -20.52
N ASP A 20 -0.70 5.33 -19.57
CA ASP A 20 0.63 4.86 -19.16
C ASP A 20 0.60 3.48 -18.47
N TYR A 21 -0.44 3.23 -17.65
CA TYR A 21 -0.57 1.97 -16.92
C TYR A 21 -1.99 1.67 -16.42
N LEU A 22 -2.27 0.39 -16.23
CA LEU A 22 -3.39 -0.16 -15.47
C LEU A 22 -2.84 -0.97 -14.29
N GLN A 23 -3.36 -0.75 -13.09
CA GLN A 23 -3.03 -1.56 -11.91
C GLN A 23 -4.23 -2.39 -11.46
N VAL A 24 -4.02 -3.69 -11.24
CA VAL A 24 -5.05 -4.61 -10.76
C VAL A 24 -4.59 -5.22 -9.44
N LYS A 25 -5.46 -5.16 -8.44
CA LYS A 25 -5.30 -5.77 -7.12
C LYS A 25 -6.68 -6.09 -6.54
N HIS A 26 -6.74 -6.97 -5.54
CA HIS A 26 -7.97 -7.14 -4.77
C HIS A 26 -8.29 -5.89 -3.93
N CYS A 27 -9.55 -5.75 -3.52
CA CYS A 27 -9.95 -4.74 -2.55
C CYS A 27 -9.33 -5.08 -1.19
N SER A 28 -8.73 -4.10 -0.52
CA SER A 28 -8.29 -4.25 0.87
C SER A 28 -9.50 -4.26 1.78
N ASP A 29 -9.51 -5.17 2.75
CA ASP A 29 -10.61 -5.38 3.70
C ASP A 29 -10.05 -5.53 5.11
N THR A 30 -10.88 -5.24 6.12
CA THR A 30 -10.52 -5.39 7.54
C THR A 30 -10.42 -6.86 7.92
N VAL A 31 -9.76 -7.18 9.03
CA VAL A 31 -9.70 -8.58 9.49
C VAL A 31 -11.06 -9.08 9.96
N GLU A 32 -11.95 -8.15 10.31
CA GLU A 32 -13.36 -8.36 10.63
C GLU A 32 -14.21 -8.67 9.39
N ASN A 33 -13.62 -8.65 8.19
CA ASN A 33 -14.25 -9.01 6.93
C ASN A 33 -15.46 -8.12 6.58
N ASP A 34 -15.36 -6.82 6.86
CA ASP A 34 -16.46 -5.85 6.68
C ASP A 34 -16.98 -5.81 5.24
N LEU A 35 -16.11 -6.03 4.24
CA LEU A 35 -16.48 -6.09 2.82
C LEU A 35 -16.71 -7.51 2.30
N GLY A 36 -16.52 -8.53 3.14
CA GLY A 36 -16.64 -9.94 2.77
C GLY A 36 -15.52 -10.42 1.83
N ILE A 37 -14.36 -9.75 1.83
CA ILE A 37 -13.21 -10.05 0.97
C ILE A 37 -12.09 -10.74 1.76
N PHE A 38 -11.88 -10.37 3.03
CA PHE A 38 -10.78 -10.89 3.85
C PHE A 38 -10.79 -12.41 3.97
N GLU A 39 -11.95 -13.02 4.24
CA GLU A 39 -12.10 -14.49 4.36
C GLU A 39 -11.95 -15.23 3.02
N ARG A 40 -11.80 -14.50 1.91
CA ARG A 40 -11.79 -15.04 0.54
C ARG A 40 -10.53 -14.65 -0.22
N LEU A 41 -9.47 -14.24 0.47
CA LEU A 41 -8.23 -13.86 -0.19
C LEU A 41 -7.59 -15.05 -0.93
N ASP A 42 -7.78 -16.27 -0.43
CA ASP A 42 -7.34 -17.53 -1.05
C ASP A 42 -8.03 -17.84 -2.39
N ASP A 43 -9.29 -17.40 -2.57
CA ASP A 43 -10.04 -17.55 -3.83
C ASP A 43 -9.28 -16.94 -5.02
N TYR A 44 -8.45 -15.92 -4.80
CA TYR A 44 -7.88 -15.14 -5.88
C TYR A 44 -6.89 -15.93 -6.75
N LYS A 45 -6.29 -17.00 -6.19
CA LYS A 45 -5.45 -17.94 -6.95
C LYS A 45 -6.19 -18.55 -8.14
N LYS A 46 -7.50 -18.75 -8.02
CA LYS A 46 -8.36 -19.30 -9.10
C LYS A 46 -8.44 -18.37 -10.32
N PHE A 47 -8.16 -17.08 -10.15
CA PHE A 47 -8.22 -16.08 -11.21
C PHE A 47 -6.86 -15.81 -11.87
N GLU A 48 -5.80 -16.53 -11.48
CA GLU A 48 -4.48 -16.40 -12.11
C GLU A 48 -4.52 -16.45 -13.64
N PRO A 49 -5.28 -17.35 -14.31
CA PRO A 49 -5.32 -17.39 -15.77
C PRO A 49 -5.85 -16.10 -16.42
N ILE A 50 -6.92 -15.51 -15.88
CA ILE A 50 -7.51 -14.28 -16.42
C ILE A 50 -6.67 -13.05 -16.09
N LEU A 51 -6.02 -13.04 -14.92
CA LEU A 51 -5.09 -11.97 -14.54
C LEU A 51 -3.84 -11.96 -15.43
N LYS A 52 -3.25 -13.13 -15.71
CA LYS A 52 -2.14 -13.25 -16.69
C LYS A 52 -2.57 -12.85 -18.10
N ALA A 53 -3.79 -13.21 -18.50
CA ALA A 53 -4.33 -12.78 -19.79
C ALA A 53 -4.43 -11.25 -19.87
N ALA A 54 -4.88 -10.58 -18.81
CA ALA A 54 -4.91 -9.12 -18.76
C ALA A 54 -3.50 -8.51 -18.77
N GLU A 55 -2.58 -9.07 -17.98
CA GLU A 55 -1.17 -8.63 -17.92
C GLU A 55 -0.49 -8.65 -19.30
N SER A 56 -0.83 -9.64 -20.14
CA SER A 56 -0.27 -9.77 -21.49
C SER A 56 -0.64 -8.66 -22.48
N TYR A 57 -1.57 -7.75 -22.13
CA TYR A 57 -1.88 -6.58 -22.96
C TYR A 57 -0.88 -5.43 -22.79
N GLY A 58 -0.04 -5.48 -21.75
CA GLY A 58 1.05 -4.52 -21.57
C GLY A 58 2.11 -4.62 -22.66
N ASN A 59 2.79 -3.50 -22.94
CA ASN A 59 3.89 -3.37 -23.87
C ASN A 59 4.88 -2.30 -23.37
N GLU A 60 5.76 -1.80 -24.24
CA GLU A 60 6.78 -0.81 -23.86
C GLU A 60 6.19 0.54 -23.41
N ASP A 61 5.03 0.92 -23.97
CA ASP A 61 4.36 2.21 -23.75
C ASP A 61 3.18 2.14 -22.77
N TYR A 62 2.66 0.93 -22.49
CA TYR A 62 1.52 0.70 -21.62
C TYR A 62 1.79 -0.45 -20.65
N ASN A 63 1.76 -0.18 -19.34
CA ASN A 63 2.01 -1.22 -18.34
C ASN A 63 0.70 -1.77 -17.76
N VAL A 64 0.44 -3.07 -17.92
CA VAL A 64 -0.59 -3.75 -17.13
C VAL A 64 0.08 -4.42 -15.94
N ILE A 65 -0.24 -3.95 -14.74
CA ILE A 65 0.46 -4.30 -13.50
C ILE A 65 -0.50 -5.09 -12.61
N ILE A 66 -0.36 -6.40 -12.60
CA ILE A 66 -1.03 -7.25 -11.61
C ILE A 66 -0.19 -7.23 -10.32
N LYS A 67 -0.80 -6.86 -9.19
CA LYS A 67 -0.13 -6.89 -7.88
C LYS A 67 -0.10 -8.32 -7.33
N TRP A 68 0.74 -9.16 -7.95
CA TRP A 68 0.87 -10.57 -7.59
C TRP A 68 1.19 -10.76 -6.11
N ASP A 69 2.10 -9.95 -5.54
CA ASP A 69 2.44 -9.96 -4.12
C ASP A 69 1.19 -9.85 -3.22
N LYS A 70 0.28 -8.94 -3.55
CA LYS A 70 -0.97 -8.74 -2.81
C LYS A 70 -2.00 -9.83 -3.11
N ILE A 71 -2.03 -10.33 -4.34
CA ILE A 71 -3.00 -11.34 -4.77
C ILE A 71 -2.69 -12.71 -4.17
N THR A 72 -1.41 -13.04 -3.97
CA THR A 72 -1.00 -14.39 -3.56
C THR A 72 -0.63 -14.52 -2.08
N ASN A 73 -0.45 -13.42 -1.35
CA ASN A 73 -0.05 -13.48 0.06
C ASN A 73 -1.20 -13.77 1.03
N GLU A 74 -2.44 -13.85 0.57
CA GLU A 74 -3.61 -14.21 1.39
C GLU A 74 -3.77 -13.30 2.63
N GLY A 75 -3.30 -12.06 2.56
CA GLY A 75 -3.34 -11.11 3.67
C GLY A 75 -2.26 -11.32 4.75
N HIS A 76 -1.37 -12.29 4.57
CA HIS A 76 -0.26 -12.55 5.47
C HIS A 76 0.74 -11.39 5.53
N ARG A 77 1.31 -11.20 6.71
CA ARG A 77 2.28 -10.16 7.03
C ARG A 77 3.51 -10.81 7.64
N ASP A 78 4.66 -10.50 7.07
CA ASP A 78 5.96 -10.99 7.55
C ASP A 78 6.65 -9.98 8.48
N TYR A 79 5.87 -9.04 9.04
CA TYR A 79 6.32 -8.00 9.96
C TYR A 79 5.33 -7.84 11.11
N ASP A 80 5.86 -7.49 12.28
CA ASP A 80 5.06 -7.33 13.51
C ASP A 80 4.80 -5.87 13.88
N GLN A 81 5.42 -4.93 13.17
CA GLN A 81 5.27 -3.49 13.45
C GLN A 81 5.10 -2.69 12.16
N CYS A 82 4.31 -1.63 12.23
CA CYS A 82 4.17 -0.67 11.14
C CYS A 82 5.34 0.32 11.14
N LEU A 83 6.48 -0.07 10.58
CA LEU A 83 7.67 0.78 10.43
C LEU A 83 7.55 1.79 9.27
N GLY A 84 6.59 1.60 8.38
CA GLY A 84 6.32 2.48 7.23
C GLY A 84 5.51 3.73 7.56
N ALA A 85 4.97 3.85 8.78
CA ALA A 85 4.14 4.99 9.20
C ALA A 85 4.79 6.37 8.96
N PRO A 86 6.11 6.58 9.18
CA PRO A 86 6.75 7.87 8.90
C PRO A 86 6.81 8.27 7.43
N PHE A 87 6.78 7.29 6.52
CA PHE A 87 7.09 7.47 5.10
C PHE A 87 5.85 7.74 4.24
N LEU A 88 4.65 7.54 4.79
CA LEU A 88 3.41 7.76 4.07
C LEU A 88 2.38 8.42 4.98
N LEU A 89 2.23 9.72 4.79
CA LEU A 89 1.26 10.53 5.50
C LEU A 89 -0.01 10.69 4.68
N TYR A 90 -1.12 10.82 5.39
CA TYR A 90 -2.46 10.92 4.89
C TYR A 90 -3.06 12.22 5.39
N THR A 91 -3.75 12.94 4.52
CA THR A 91 -4.52 14.12 4.90
C THR A 91 -5.96 13.88 4.50
N GLU A 92 -6.88 13.98 5.45
CA GLU A 92 -8.30 13.95 5.15
C GLU A 92 -8.80 15.31 4.64
N GLY A 93 -9.99 15.36 4.04
CA GLY A 93 -10.54 16.58 3.44
C GLY A 93 -10.78 17.74 4.42
N THR A 94 -10.72 17.48 5.74
CA THR A 94 -10.83 18.51 6.77
C THR A 94 -9.51 19.23 7.06
N GLY A 95 -8.36 18.70 6.62
CA GLY A 95 -7.03 19.22 6.93
C GLY A 95 -6.27 18.46 8.02
N LYS A 96 -6.91 17.52 8.74
CA LYS A 96 -6.21 16.66 9.72
C LYS A 96 -5.23 15.71 9.01
N VAL A 97 -4.09 15.48 9.66
CA VAL A 97 -2.99 14.67 9.13
C VAL A 97 -2.82 13.40 9.97
N TYR A 98 -2.60 12.27 9.30
CA TYR A 98 -2.48 10.93 9.90
C TYR A 98 -1.39 10.11 9.20
N THR A 99 -1.03 8.96 9.75
CA THR A 99 -0.11 7.99 9.13
C THR A 99 -0.82 6.82 8.45
N CYS A 100 -2.14 6.71 8.60
CA CYS A 100 -2.94 5.63 8.05
C CYS A 100 -4.37 6.09 7.78
N GLY A 101 -4.97 5.63 6.67
CA GLY A 101 -6.38 5.90 6.37
C GLY A 101 -7.35 5.24 7.34
N MET A 102 -6.93 4.21 8.08
CA MET A 102 -7.73 3.61 9.16
C MET A 102 -8.01 4.60 10.30
N PHE A 103 -7.16 5.62 10.46
CA PHE A 103 -7.25 6.58 11.55
C PHE A 103 -8.17 7.75 11.24
N PHE A 104 -8.83 7.78 10.08
CA PHE A 104 -9.73 8.87 9.73
C PHE A 104 -11.03 8.86 10.53
N GLU A 105 -11.44 7.72 11.06
CA GLU A 105 -12.77 7.59 11.67
C GLU A 105 -12.76 6.70 12.93
N GLY A 106 -13.77 6.89 13.76
CA GLY A 106 -14.06 6.02 14.89
C GLY A 106 -13.06 6.13 16.04
N LYS A 107 -12.73 4.99 16.66
CA LYS A 107 -11.93 4.96 17.90
C LYS A 107 -10.51 5.50 17.76
N TYR A 108 -9.98 5.63 16.54
CA TYR A 108 -8.60 6.04 16.31
C TYR A 108 -8.45 7.53 15.96
N GLU A 109 -9.54 8.20 15.57
CA GLU A 109 -9.50 9.53 14.95
C GLU A 109 -8.81 10.59 15.82
N HIS A 110 -9.16 10.64 17.10
CA HIS A 110 -8.58 11.61 18.03
C HIS A 110 -7.17 11.20 18.50
N ASP A 111 -6.93 9.90 18.62
CA ASP A 111 -5.78 9.34 19.33
C ASP A 111 -4.53 9.19 18.47
N TYR A 112 -4.66 9.30 17.15
CA TYR A 112 -3.61 9.04 16.16
C TYR A 112 -3.41 10.16 15.15
N HIS A 113 -4.00 11.34 15.37
CA HIS A 113 -3.78 12.50 14.50
C HIS A 113 -2.41 13.13 14.76
N LEU A 114 -1.72 13.50 13.70
CA LEU A 114 -0.41 14.17 13.73
C LEU A 114 -0.53 15.68 13.87
N GLY A 115 -1.65 16.27 13.43
CA GLY A 115 -1.85 17.71 13.42
C GLY A 115 -2.95 18.12 12.44
N ASP A 116 -3.12 19.43 12.27
CA ASP A 116 -4.16 20.02 11.41
C ASP A 116 -3.57 21.16 10.57
N LEU A 117 -3.65 21.02 9.24
CA LEU A 117 -3.13 21.98 8.26
C LEU A 117 -3.89 23.32 8.24
N ASN A 118 -5.06 23.42 8.87
CA ASN A 118 -5.76 24.70 9.04
C ASN A 118 -5.10 25.57 10.11
N THR A 119 -4.29 24.99 10.99
CA THR A 119 -3.70 25.67 12.16
C THR A 119 -2.18 25.59 12.20
N HIS A 120 -1.58 24.60 11.53
CA HIS A 120 -0.14 24.38 11.48
C HIS A 120 0.33 24.25 10.04
N THR A 121 1.54 24.72 9.75
CA THR A 121 2.24 24.35 8.52
C THR A 121 2.62 22.87 8.56
N PHE A 122 2.75 22.25 7.40
CA PHE A 122 3.20 20.85 7.32
C PHE A 122 4.58 20.66 7.96
N LYS A 123 5.47 21.65 7.85
CA LYS A 123 6.79 21.65 8.49
C LYS A 123 6.69 21.60 10.02
N GLU A 124 5.84 22.44 10.62
CA GLU A 124 5.62 22.45 12.07
C GLU A 124 5.09 21.11 12.57
N ILE A 125 4.21 20.45 11.81
CA ILE A 125 3.75 19.10 12.13
C ILE A 125 4.93 18.11 12.14
N LEU A 126 5.72 18.06 11.06
CA LEU A 126 6.83 17.11 10.93
C LEU A 126 7.96 17.31 11.94
N GLU A 127 8.26 18.56 12.30
CA GLU A 127 9.34 18.90 13.25
C GLU A 127 8.89 18.82 14.72
N SER A 128 7.61 18.53 14.99
CA SER A 128 7.09 18.43 16.35
C SER A 128 7.47 17.12 17.06
N ASP A 129 7.58 17.16 18.38
CA ASP A 129 7.71 15.95 19.20
C ASP A 129 6.46 15.06 19.09
N HIS A 130 5.29 15.69 19.01
CA HIS A 130 3.98 15.01 18.84
C HIS A 130 3.97 14.08 17.62
N TYR A 131 4.61 14.46 16.51
CA TYR A 131 4.76 13.59 15.36
C TYR A 131 5.40 12.25 15.73
N TRP A 132 6.55 12.29 16.40
CA TRP A 132 7.28 11.08 16.80
C TRP A 132 6.56 10.31 17.92
N GLU A 133 5.83 10.99 18.81
CA GLU A 133 4.96 10.33 19.78
C GLU A 133 3.92 9.46 19.08
N ILE A 134 3.21 10.00 18.08
CA ILE A 134 2.20 9.26 17.32
C ILE A 134 2.84 8.18 16.45
N ILE A 135 3.98 8.43 15.78
CA ILE A 135 4.71 7.37 15.05
C ILE A 135 5.01 6.18 15.98
N ASN A 136 5.55 6.47 17.17
CA ASN A 136 5.90 5.44 18.14
C ASN A 136 4.65 4.76 18.69
N LYS A 137 3.55 5.49 18.89
CA LYS A 137 2.26 4.92 19.28
C LYS A 137 1.78 3.90 18.23
N VAL A 138 1.79 4.26 16.95
CA VAL A 138 1.42 3.35 15.84
C VAL A 138 2.31 2.11 15.81
N LYS A 139 3.62 2.29 15.98
CA LYS A 139 4.59 1.18 15.97
C LYS A 139 4.38 0.17 17.11
N ASN A 140 3.92 0.64 18.28
CA ASN A 140 3.91 -0.15 19.51
C ASN A 140 2.52 -0.59 19.97
N GLU A 141 1.46 0.14 19.62
CA GLU A 141 0.09 -0.14 20.10
C GLU A 141 -0.78 -0.83 19.07
N ILE A 142 -0.52 -0.65 17.77
CA ILE A 142 -1.32 -1.28 16.70
C ILE A 142 -0.85 -2.72 16.48
N ASP A 143 -1.73 -3.67 16.72
CA ASP A 143 -1.54 -5.06 16.35
C ASP A 143 -1.77 -5.23 14.83
N VAL A 144 -0.67 -5.25 14.07
CA VAL A 144 -0.73 -5.31 12.60
C VAL A 144 -1.39 -6.58 12.06
N HIS A 145 -1.54 -7.62 12.88
CA HIS A 145 -2.17 -8.89 12.51
C HIS A 145 -3.66 -8.93 12.86
N LYS A 146 -4.16 -8.01 13.69
CA LYS A 146 -5.55 -7.99 14.16
C LYS A 146 -6.31 -6.70 13.91
N GLU A 147 -5.63 -5.61 13.58
CA GLU A 147 -6.30 -4.31 13.41
C GLU A 147 -6.16 -3.77 11.99
N CYS A 148 -5.12 -4.19 11.25
CA CYS A 148 -4.84 -3.62 9.94
C CYS A 148 -5.61 -4.30 8.80
N TYR A 149 -6.07 -3.51 7.83
CA TYR A 149 -6.56 -4.01 6.54
C TYR A 149 -5.57 -4.96 5.86
N ALA A 150 -6.05 -6.02 5.22
CA ALA A 150 -5.22 -6.85 4.34
C ALA A 150 -4.59 -6.00 3.23
N ASN A 151 -3.28 -6.16 3.03
CA ASN A 151 -2.53 -5.50 1.95
C ASN A 151 -2.66 -3.97 1.92
N CYS A 152 -2.64 -3.34 3.10
CA CYS A 152 -2.67 -1.90 3.27
C CYS A 152 -1.59 -1.18 2.42
N ARG A 153 -1.74 0.13 2.25
CA ARG A 153 -0.85 0.90 1.36
C ARG A 153 0.61 0.85 1.79
N THR A 154 0.88 0.84 3.10
CA THR A 154 2.22 0.74 3.68
C THR A 154 2.76 -0.69 3.72
N HIS A 155 2.00 -1.73 3.31
CA HIS A 155 2.42 -3.13 3.39
C HIS A 155 3.78 -3.41 2.72
N SER A 156 3.96 -3.02 1.47
CA SER A 156 5.23 -3.24 0.76
C SER A 156 6.40 -2.44 1.36
N CYS A 157 6.11 -1.24 1.90
CA CYS A 157 7.10 -0.42 2.62
C CYS A 157 7.52 -1.10 3.93
N ASN A 158 6.56 -1.67 4.67
CA ASN A 158 6.82 -2.43 5.89
C ASN A 158 7.64 -3.69 5.62
N ASN A 159 7.33 -4.48 4.59
CA ASN A 159 8.14 -5.65 4.23
C ASN A 159 9.61 -5.27 4.01
N PHE A 160 9.85 -4.22 3.22
CA PHE A 160 11.20 -3.75 2.94
C PHE A 160 11.93 -3.24 4.19
N ILE A 161 11.30 -2.34 4.96
CA ILE A 161 11.93 -1.79 6.17
C ILE A 161 12.15 -2.89 7.21
N TRP A 162 11.23 -3.85 7.33
CA TRP A 162 11.37 -4.97 8.25
C TRP A 162 12.56 -5.87 7.92
N ASP A 163 12.82 -6.09 6.63
CA ASP A 163 14.01 -6.79 6.17
C ASP A 163 15.30 -6.00 6.43
N ALA A 164 15.24 -4.68 6.24
CA ALA A 164 16.39 -3.78 6.29
C ALA A 164 16.73 -3.28 7.70
N LYS A 165 15.81 -3.39 8.68
CA LYS A 165 15.98 -2.74 10.00
C LYS A 165 17.23 -3.19 10.77
N ASP A 166 17.69 -4.42 10.53
CA ASP A 166 18.82 -5.03 11.24
C ASP A 166 19.95 -5.49 10.29
N LYS A 167 19.91 -5.11 9.01
CA LYS A 167 20.82 -5.60 7.96
C LYS A 167 21.17 -4.52 6.97
N ASP A 168 22.36 -4.62 6.38
CA ASP A 168 22.72 -3.80 5.23
C ASP A 168 21.81 -4.11 4.02
N ILE A 169 21.44 -3.07 3.28
CA ILE A 169 20.63 -3.19 2.08
C ILE A 169 21.51 -3.70 0.94
N ASP A 170 21.23 -4.90 0.44
CA ASP A 170 21.89 -5.49 -0.72
C ASP A 170 20.95 -5.58 -1.93
N SER A 171 21.51 -5.94 -3.09
CA SER A 171 20.75 -6.08 -4.33
C SER A 171 19.69 -7.18 -4.27
N GLN A 172 19.90 -8.23 -3.45
CA GLN A 172 18.95 -9.33 -3.32
C GLN A 172 17.72 -8.88 -2.53
N MET A 173 17.92 -8.13 -1.45
CA MET A 173 16.85 -7.52 -0.66
C MET A 173 16.03 -6.55 -1.49
N VAL A 174 16.68 -5.70 -2.29
CA VAL A 174 16.00 -4.79 -3.22
C VAL A 174 15.18 -5.59 -4.22
N GLN A 175 15.76 -6.62 -4.85
CA GLN A 175 15.06 -7.45 -5.83
C GLN A 175 13.84 -8.18 -5.23
N ARG A 176 13.97 -8.74 -4.03
CA ARG A 176 12.90 -9.44 -3.32
C ARG A 176 11.71 -8.54 -2.99
N ASN A 177 11.98 -7.28 -2.65
CA ASN A 177 10.96 -6.31 -2.27
C ASN A 177 10.50 -5.42 -3.44
N SER A 178 11.10 -5.56 -4.61
CA SER A 178 10.72 -4.83 -5.81
C SER A 178 9.55 -5.51 -6.52
N GLY A 179 8.59 -4.73 -6.99
CA GLY A 179 7.53 -5.24 -7.88
C GLY A 179 8.10 -5.60 -9.26
N GLY A 180 7.46 -6.55 -9.95
CA GLY A 180 7.90 -7.07 -11.27
C GLY A 180 8.02 -6.04 -12.40
N CYS A 181 7.55 -4.81 -12.19
CA CYS A 181 7.68 -3.69 -13.14
C CYS A 181 8.80 -2.70 -12.79
N THR A 182 9.72 -3.05 -11.87
CA THR A 182 10.90 -2.23 -11.61
C THR A 182 11.80 -2.23 -12.85
N LYS A 183 11.73 -1.14 -13.62
CA LYS A 183 12.64 -0.92 -14.75
C LYS A 183 14.07 -0.81 -14.19
N SER A 184 15.04 -1.34 -14.94
CA SER A 184 16.48 -1.29 -14.59
C SER A 184 17.03 0.13 -14.40
N ASN A 185 16.29 1.15 -14.84
CA ASN A 185 16.54 2.55 -14.55
C ASN A 185 15.34 3.13 -13.78
N PRO A 186 15.44 3.33 -12.45
CA PRO A 186 14.41 4.04 -11.71
C PRO A 186 14.26 5.46 -12.28
N THR A 187 13.04 5.99 -12.29
CA THR A 187 12.80 7.40 -12.60
C THR A 187 13.70 8.25 -11.71
N PRO A 188 14.48 9.20 -12.24
CA PRO A 188 15.37 10.02 -11.44
C PRO A 188 14.55 10.68 -10.32
N HIS A 189 14.85 10.33 -9.07
CA HIS A 189 14.21 10.92 -7.91
C HIS A 189 14.63 12.39 -7.85
N VAL A 190 13.70 13.30 -8.11
CA VAL A 190 13.90 14.72 -7.84
C VAL A 190 13.70 14.88 -6.33
N ASN A 191 14.77 15.24 -5.62
CA ASN A 191 14.64 15.62 -4.22
C ASN A 191 13.82 16.91 -4.16
N PHE A 192 12.56 16.78 -3.76
CA PHE A 192 11.77 17.92 -3.32
C PHE A 192 12.29 18.31 -1.94
N VAL A 193 13.22 19.27 -1.93
CA VAL A 193 13.65 19.97 -0.71
C VAL A 193 12.69 21.13 -0.47
#